data_AF-A0A0E4AZL0-F1
#
_entry.id   AF-A0A0E4AZL0-F1
#
_cell.length_a   1.000
_cell.length_b   1.000
_cell.length_c   1.000
_cell.angle_alpha   90.00
_cell.angle_beta   90.00
_cell.angle_gamma   90.00
#
_symmetry.space_group_name_H-M   'P 1'
#
loop_
_entity.id
_entity.type
_entity.pdbx_description
1 polymer ?
#
loop_
_entity_poly.entity_id
_entity_poly.type
_entity_poly.pdbx_seq_one_letter_code
_entity_poly.pdbx_strand_id
1 'polypeptide(L)'
;ETLLNTKLGQEADQMAMFLTLVIEHAKKIGFKGQILIEPKPQEPSKHRYDYDVATVYGFLQRYGLEKEVKCNIEVGHAFLAGHSFEHELALASSLGMLGSVDANRNDLQS
;
A
#
# COMPACT_ATOMS: atom_id res chain seq x y z
N GLU A 1 -1.38 -12.39 -14.83
CA GLU A 1 0.07 -12.09 -14.88
C GLU A 1 0.88 -13.26 -14.32
N THR A 2 2.13 -13.42 -14.76
CA THR A 2 3.04 -14.46 -14.25
C THR A 2 4.42 -13.86 -14.01
N LEU A 3 5.19 -14.40 -13.07
CA LEU A 3 6.54 -13.90 -12.87
C LEU A 3 7.45 -14.10 -14.11
N LEU A 4 7.13 -15.06 -14.99
CA LEU A 4 7.89 -15.35 -16.21
C LEU A 4 7.93 -14.17 -17.20
N ASN A 5 6.96 -13.26 -17.12
CA ASN A 5 6.87 -12.10 -18.00
C ASN A 5 6.85 -10.76 -17.25
N THR A 6 7.27 -10.75 -15.99
CA THR A 6 7.24 -9.57 -15.11
C THR A 6 8.65 -9.14 -14.75
N LYS A 7 8.95 -7.84 -14.88
CA LYS A 7 10.24 -7.25 -14.47
C LYS A 7 10.05 -6.49 -13.17
N LEU A 8 10.02 -7.22 -12.05
CA LEU A 8 9.67 -6.68 -10.72
C LEU A 8 10.39 -5.35 -10.39
N GLY A 9 11.71 -5.28 -10.60
CA GLY A 9 12.47 -4.07 -10.30
C GLY A 9 12.05 -2.88 -11.17
N GLN A 10 11.85 -3.11 -12.46
CA GLN A 10 11.43 -2.06 -13.40
C GLN A 10 10.03 -1.55 -13.05
N GLU A 11 9.09 -2.44 -12.77
CA GLU A 11 7.71 -2.07 -12.43
C GLU A 11 7.66 -1.32 -11.08
N ALA A 12 8.45 -1.74 -10.09
CA ALA A 12 8.58 -1.03 -8.82
C ALA A 12 9.20 0.37 -8.99
N ASP A 13 10.26 0.50 -9.81
CA ASP A 13 10.88 1.80 -10.11
C ASP A 13 9.89 2.75 -10.81
N GLN A 14 9.08 2.21 -11.74
CA GLN A 14 8.04 2.97 -12.43
C GLN A 14 6.91 3.39 -11.49
N MET A 15 6.49 2.53 -10.57
CA MET A 15 5.51 2.86 -9.53
C MET A 15 6.01 3.99 -8.62
N ALA A 16 7.28 3.93 -8.19
CA ALA A 16 7.89 4.96 -7.35
C ALA A 16 7.99 6.31 -8.09
N MET A 17 8.38 6.28 -9.37
CA MET A 17 8.39 7.48 -10.21
C MET A 17 6.98 8.07 -10.34
N PHE A 18 5.97 7.24 -10.60
CA PHE A 18 4.58 7.71 -10.69
C PHE A 18 4.11 8.35 -9.38
N LEU A 19 4.36 7.70 -8.24
CA LEU A 19 3.98 8.24 -6.93
C LEU A 19 4.68 9.56 -6.61
N THR A 20 5.95 9.69 -7.00
CA THR A 20 6.71 10.94 -6.88
C THR A 20 6.07 12.06 -7.68
N LEU A 21 5.66 11.80 -8.94
CA LEU A 21 4.96 12.78 -9.77
C LEU A 21 3.61 13.20 -9.17
N VAL A 22 2.88 12.26 -8.55
CA VAL A 22 1.63 12.56 -7.81
C VAL A 22 1.90 13.50 -6.63
N ILE A 23 2.92 13.20 -5.81
CA ILE A 23 3.31 14.01 -4.65
C ILE A 23 3.73 15.42 -5.10
N GLU A 24 4.58 15.53 -6.12
CA GLU A 24 5.02 16.82 -6.67
C GLU A 24 3.86 17.64 -7.20
N HIS A 25 2.94 17.01 -7.93
CA HIS A 25 1.75 17.67 -8.45
C HIS A 25 0.84 18.15 -7.32
N ALA A 26 0.58 17.30 -6.33
CA ALA A 26 -0.20 17.65 -5.14
C ALA A 26 0.38 18.88 -4.43
N LYS A 27 1.71 18.92 -4.23
CA LYS A 27 2.41 20.09 -3.66
C LYS A 27 2.26 21.33 -4.54
N LYS A 28 2.44 21.18 -5.86
CA LYS A 28 2.34 22.28 -6.83
C LYS A 28 0.96 22.96 -6.81
N ILE A 29 -0.11 22.19 -6.69
CA ILE A 29 -1.48 22.73 -6.64
C ILE A 29 -1.92 23.14 -5.22
N GLY A 30 -1.03 22.99 -4.22
CA GLY A 30 -1.32 23.34 -2.83
C GLY A 30 -2.24 22.36 -2.11
N PHE A 31 -2.40 21.13 -2.60
CA PHE A 31 -3.15 20.08 -1.91
C PHE A 31 -2.54 19.80 -0.53
N LYS A 32 -3.39 19.76 0.51
CA LYS A 32 -2.98 19.58 1.92
C LYS A 32 -3.41 18.25 2.51
N GLY A 33 -4.12 17.42 1.74
CA GLY A 33 -4.55 16.10 2.19
C GLY A 33 -3.38 15.11 2.23
N GLN A 34 -3.60 14.01 2.95
CA GLN A 34 -2.68 12.89 3.02
C GLN A 34 -2.83 12.01 1.78
N ILE A 35 -1.72 11.68 1.12
CA ILE A 35 -1.70 10.65 0.07
C ILE A 35 -1.65 9.28 0.75
N LEU A 36 -2.50 8.36 0.28
CA LEU A 36 -2.63 7.01 0.83
C LEU A 36 -2.35 5.94 -0.24
N ILE A 37 -1.70 4.86 0.18
CA ILE A 37 -1.69 3.57 -0.53
C ILE A 37 -2.56 2.61 0.27
N GLU A 38 -3.36 1.81 -0.42
CA GLU A 38 -4.19 0.79 0.19
C GLU A 38 -3.59 -0.59 -0.06
N PRO A 39 -3.03 -1.26 0.96
CA PRO A 39 -2.48 -2.59 0.77
C PRO A 39 -3.56 -3.58 0.35
N LYS A 40 -3.23 -4.42 -0.62
CA LYS A 40 -4.05 -5.53 -1.11
C LYS A 40 -3.12 -6.61 -1.69
N PRO A 41 -3.14 -7.84 -1.18
CA PRO A 41 -2.19 -8.89 -1.59
C PRO A 41 -2.42 -9.42 -3.01
N GLN A 42 -3.68 -9.47 -3.45
CA GLN A 42 -4.11 -10.04 -4.72
C GLN A 42 -5.52 -9.52 -5.12
N GLU A 43 -5.94 -9.86 -6.34
CA GLU A 43 -7.20 -9.51 -7.03
C GLU A 43 -7.24 -8.12 -7.72
N PRO A 44 -7.42 -8.07 -9.07
CA PRO A 44 -7.54 -9.18 -10.02
C PRO A 44 -6.20 -9.87 -10.36
N SER A 45 -5.07 -9.28 -9.95
CA SER A 45 -3.73 -9.83 -10.18
C SER A 45 -3.42 -10.99 -9.24
N LYS A 46 -2.53 -11.89 -9.67
CA LYS A 46 -2.05 -13.03 -8.86
C LYS A 46 -1.27 -12.58 -7.62
N HIS A 47 -0.54 -11.48 -7.74
CA HIS A 47 0.21 -10.82 -6.67
C HIS A 47 0.20 -9.33 -6.98
N ARG A 48 -0.07 -8.48 -5.98
CA ARG A 48 0.12 -7.03 -6.10
C ARG A 48 1.31 -6.61 -5.24
N TYR A 49 2.01 -5.58 -5.69
CA TYR A 49 3.24 -5.09 -5.06
C TYR A 49 3.01 -4.48 -3.67
N ASP A 50 1.84 -3.87 -3.48
CA ASP A 50 1.31 -3.31 -2.24
C ASP A 50 0.67 -4.38 -1.37
N TYR A 51 1.42 -5.43 -1.03
CA TYR A 51 0.85 -6.67 -0.46
C TYR A 51 0.19 -6.52 0.92
N ASP A 52 0.92 -5.94 1.86
CA ASP A 52 0.52 -5.64 3.25
C ASP A 52 1.23 -4.35 3.72
N VAL A 53 0.94 -3.90 4.95
CA VAL A 53 1.56 -2.69 5.53
C VAL A 53 3.08 -2.78 5.55
N ALA A 54 3.65 -3.93 5.91
CA ALA A 54 5.11 -4.11 5.98
C ALA A 54 5.76 -3.96 4.61
N THR A 55 5.14 -4.54 3.58
CA THR A 55 5.61 -4.48 2.20
C THR A 55 5.53 -3.07 1.64
N VAL A 56 4.41 -2.36 1.89
CA VAL A 56 4.26 -0.96 1.50
C VAL A 56 5.30 -0.08 2.22
N TYR A 57 5.53 -0.29 3.52
CA TYR A 57 6.56 0.45 4.25
C TYR A 57 7.95 0.22 3.65
N GLY A 58 8.32 -1.03 3.36
CA GLY A 58 9.60 -1.37 2.74
C GLY A 58 9.77 -0.73 1.36
N PHE A 59 8.72 -0.71 0.54
CA PHE A 59 8.71 0.00 -0.73
C PHE A 59 8.92 1.51 -0.55
N LEU A 60 8.16 2.15 0.34
CA LEU A 60 8.29 3.59 0.57
C LEU A 60 9.67 3.97 1.13
N GLN A 61 10.21 3.18 2.07
CA GLN A 61 11.58 3.35 2.59
C GLN A 61 12.63 3.27 1.49
N ARG A 62 12.51 2.28 0.60
CA ARG A 62 13.47 2.08 -0.52
C ARG A 62 13.57 3.31 -1.43
N TYR A 63 12.48 4.05 -1.61
CA TYR A 63 12.43 5.23 -2.48
C TYR A 63 12.37 6.57 -1.72
N GLY A 64 12.47 6.58 -0.39
CA GLY A 64 12.45 7.79 0.43
C GLY A 64 11.09 8.51 0.47
N LEU A 65 9.99 7.75 0.37
CA LEU A 65 8.61 8.26 0.28
C LEU A 65 7.80 8.06 1.57
N GLU A 66 8.39 7.48 2.62
CA GLU A 66 7.71 7.09 3.87
C GLU A 66 7.10 8.27 4.63
N LYS A 67 7.60 9.50 4.39
CA LYS A 67 7.12 10.72 5.06
C LYS A 67 5.99 11.41 4.30
N GLU A 68 5.76 11.00 3.05
CA GLU A 68 4.79 11.64 2.15
C GLU A 68 3.51 10.80 2.02
N VAL A 69 3.60 9.49 2.23
CA VAL A 69 2.54 8.53 1.95
C VAL A 69 2.25 7.66 3.18
N LYS A 70 0.97 7.44 3.45
CA LYS A 70 0.47 6.60 4.55
C LYS A 70 -0.38 5.44 4.02
N CYS A 71 -0.77 4.51 4.88
CA CYS A 71 -1.66 3.40 4.52
C CYS A 71 -3.14 3.74 4.76
N ASN A 72 -3.98 3.33 3.81
CA ASN A 72 -5.41 3.08 4.00
C ASN A 72 -5.59 1.58 4.25
N ILE A 73 -6.05 1.15 5.42
CA ILE A 73 -6.10 -0.29 5.76
C ILE A 73 -7.51 -0.81 5.61
N GLU A 74 -7.69 -1.83 4.77
CA GLU A 74 -8.96 -2.50 4.57
C GLU A 74 -8.99 -3.84 5.31
N VAL A 75 -10.10 -4.13 5.99
CA VAL A 75 -10.31 -5.39 6.74
C VAL A 75 -10.20 -6.62 5.83
N GLY A 76 -10.89 -6.61 4.69
CA GLY A 76 -10.87 -7.71 3.72
C GLY A 76 -9.47 -8.00 3.17
N HIS A 77 -8.68 -6.96 2.90
CA HIS A 77 -7.32 -7.09 2.39
C HIS A 77 -6.34 -7.62 3.42
N ALA A 78 -6.47 -7.20 4.69
CA ALA A 78 -5.66 -7.75 5.79
C ALA A 78 -5.84 -9.28 5.90
N PHE A 79 -7.08 -9.76 5.89
CA PHE A 79 -7.37 -11.19 5.93
C PHE A 79 -6.88 -11.92 4.68
N LEU A 80 -7.06 -11.33 3.50
CA LEU A 80 -6.56 -11.90 2.25
C LEU A 80 -5.03 -12.06 2.25
N ALA A 81 -4.31 -11.22 3.02
CA ALA A 81 -2.86 -11.27 3.15
C ALA A 81 -2.39 -12.26 4.23
N GLY A 82 -3.33 -12.92 4.91
CA GLY A 82 -3.04 -13.85 6.01
C GLY A 82 -2.85 -13.18 7.38
N HIS A 83 -3.22 -11.91 7.50
CA HIS A 83 -3.07 -11.13 8.73
C HIS A 83 -4.43 -10.85 9.38
N SER A 84 -4.45 -10.59 10.69
CA SER A 84 -5.63 -9.98 11.29
C SER A 84 -5.67 -8.48 11.03
N PHE A 85 -6.85 -7.88 11.02
CA PHE A 85 -6.99 -6.44 10.78
C PHE A 85 -6.27 -5.61 11.86
N GLU A 86 -6.35 -6.04 13.12
CA GLU A 86 -5.67 -5.39 14.23
C GLU A 86 -4.14 -5.51 14.15
N HIS A 87 -3.61 -6.56 13.51
CA HIS A 87 -2.17 -6.65 13.23
C HIS A 87 -1.74 -5.50 12.31
N GLU A 88 -2.42 -5.33 11.19
CA GLU A 88 -2.10 -4.28 10.20
C GLU A 88 -2.27 -2.87 10.79
N LEU A 89 -3.33 -2.64 11.58
CA LEU A 89 -3.52 -1.38 12.30
C LEU A 89 -2.39 -1.08 13.29
N ALA A 90 -2.02 -2.08 14.11
CA ALA A 90 -0.97 -1.92 15.11
C ALA A 90 0.40 -1.66 14.46
N LEU A 91 0.71 -2.41 13.40
CA LEU A 91 1.95 -2.22 12.65
C LEU A 91 1.99 -0.83 12.01
N ALA A 92 0.96 -0.43 11.26
CA ALA A 92 0.92 0.88 10.62
C ALA A 92 1.00 2.03 11.64
N SER A 93 0.34 1.89 12.79
CA SER A 93 0.43 2.87 13.87
C SER A 93 1.84 2.97 14.43
N SER A 94 2.51 1.83 14.68
CA SER A 94 3.89 1.79 15.21
C SER A 94 4.92 2.40 14.26
N LEU A 95 4.66 2.33 12.95
CA LEU A 95 5.51 2.90 11.90
C LEU A 95 5.15 4.36 11.55
N GLY A 96 4.14 4.95 12.21
CA GLY A 96 3.64 6.29 11.88
C GLY A 96 2.90 6.37 10.54
N MET A 97 2.52 5.23 9.97
CA MET A 97 1.93 5.04 8.66
C MET A 97 0.41 4.96 8.65
N LEU A 98 -0.25 4.85 9.80
CA LEU A 98 -1.71 4.77 9.83
C LEU A 98 -2.31 6.09 9.32
N GLY A 99 -2.98 6.03 8.16
CA GLY A 99 -3.62 7.17 7.50
C GLY A 99 -5.14 7.12 7.59
N SER A 100 -5.74 6.04 7.10
CA SER A 100 -7.19 5.82 7.12
C SER A 100 -7.51 4.32 7.18
N VAL A 101 -8.80 4.01 7.28
CA VAL A 101 -9.33 2.64 7.27
C VAL A 101 -10.54 2.54 6.34
N ASP A 102 -10.65 1.39 5.68
CA ASP A 102 -11.87 0.95 5.01
C ASP A 102 -12.51 -0.18 5.80
N ALA A 103 -13.60 0.16 6.47
CA ALA A 103 -14.32 -0.76 7.34
C ALA A 103 -15.29 -1.62 6.52
N ASN A 104 -14.87 -2.84 6.23
CA ASN A 104 -15.73 -3.88 5.66
C ASN A 104 -15.50 -5.22 6.38
N ARG A 105 -16.15 -6.29 5.91
CA ARG A 105 -15.88 -7.65 6.38
C ARG A 105 -16.20 -8.62 5.26
N ASN A 106 -15.19 -9.29 4.74
CA ASN A 106 -15.40 -10.41 3.83
C ASN A 106 -15.92 -11.62 4.61
N ASP A 107 -16.74 -12.44 3.97
CA ASP A 107 -17.23 -13.68 4.56
C ASP A 107 -16.05 -14.67 4.67
N LEU A 108 -15.66 -15.01 5.90
CA LEU A 108 -14.51 -15.89 6.18
C LEU A 108 -14.85 -17.38 5.95
N GLN A 109 -15.92 -17.67 5.20
CA GLN A 109 -16.45 -19.02 4.94
C GLN A 109 -16.36 -19.47 3.47
N SER A 110 -15.43 -18.94 2.68
CA SER A 110 -15.13 -19.47 1.33
C SER A 110 -13.85 -20.29 1.30
#